data_AF-A0A9P5JQL7-F1
#
_entry.id   AF-A0A9P5JQL7-F1
#
_cell.length_a   1.000
_cell.length_b   1.000
_cell.length_c   1.000
_cell.angle_alpha   90.00
_cell.angle_beta   90.00
_cell.angle_gamma   90.00
#
_symmetry.space_group_name_H-M   'P 1'
#
loop_
_entity.id
_entity.type
_entity.pdbx_description
1 polymer ?
#
loop_
_entity_poly.entity_id
_entity_poly.type
_entity_poly.pdbx_seq_one_letter_code
_entity_poly.pdbx_strand_id
1 'polypeptide(L)'
;MSTEITPISYPDGDIILLSSDEIEHKVHSFILREASGFFRDMFELGKPDPKSAPVVLAESTEIINFILSHLYPRSSPPLAPPNHAIFNAVEKYRLECYTVAATLASYLESQPHPLRAWALAVRFGYPEARKAAMRRYIRGSDDYLSSADSSIPEELEYVTGGAVFRAVAIRKETIEAASKVMRSIPDKYRCTNSRCSGWGPDLHKAMGSLSLFGSPSVSILSLKTIALQRCQNCGHYVEFSKVQVDLAEISSLLVEGIEKEAGF
;
A
#
# COMPACT_ATOMS: atom_id res chain seq x y z
N MET A 1 -27.88 -0.58 9.98
CA MET A 1 -27.75 -1.35 11.23
C MET A 1 -26.43 -0.96 11.83
N SER A 2 -26.43 -0.16 12.89
CA SER A 2 -25.22 0.27 13.59
C SER A 2 -24.59 -0.98 14.21
N THR A 3 -23.42 -1.38 13.74
CA THR A 3 -22.61 -2.39 14.42
C THR A 3 -22.23 -1.82 15.78
N GLU A 4 -22.82 -2.33 16.86
CA GLU A 4 -22.39 -2.00 18.22
C GLU A 4 -20.93 -2.47 18.39
N ILE A 5 -20.01 -1.52 18.44
CA ILE A 5 -18.60 -1.79 18.68
C ILE A 5 -18.43 -2.03 20.18
N THR A 6 -18.19 -3.28 20.58
CA THR A 6 -17.94 -3.61 21.99
C THR A 6 -16.57 -3.07 22.43
N PRO A 7 -16.48 -2.28 23.51
CA PRO A 7 -15.19 -1.81 24.01
C PRO A 7 -14.37 -2.94 24.62
N ILE A 8 -13.06 -2.93 24.36
CA ILE A 8 -12.13 -3.81 25.07
C ILE A 8 -12.03 -3.34 26.53
N SER A 9 -12.47 -4.20 27.45
CA SER A 9 -12.55 -3.90 28.88
C SER A 9 -12.20 -5.14 29.71
N TYR A 10 -11.41 -4.94 30.77
CA TYR A 10 -10.92 -5.99 31.66
C TYR A 10 -11.34 -5.71 33.11
N PRO A 11 -11.86 -6.70 33.86
CA PRO A 11 -12.29 -6.50 35.24
C PRO A 11 -11.17 -6.00 36.16
N ASP A 12 -9.95 -6.47 35.94
CA ASP A 12 -8.72 -6.18 36.68
C ASP A 12 -7.94 -4.96 36.15
N GLY A 13 -8.47 -4.26 35.13
CA GLY A 13 -7.85 -3.04 34.63
C GLY A 13 -7.73 -1.95 35.71
N ASP A 14 -6.61 -1.25 35.71
CA ASP A 14 -6.26 -0.19 36.67
C ASP A 14 -6.36 1.22 36.08
N ILE A 15 -6.73 1.32 34.79
CA ILE A 15 -6.95 2.59 34.10
C ILE A 15 -8.16 2.54 33.16
N ILE A 16 -8.82 3.68 33.00
CA ILE A 16 -9.93 3.87 32.05
C ILE A 16 -9.46 4.84 30.96
N LEU A 17 -9.54 4.41 29.70
CA LEU A 17 -9.43 5.27 28.53
C LEU A 17 -10.85 5.65 28.09
N LEU A 18 -11.12 6.95 27.93
CA LEU A 18 -12.40 7.44 27.41
C LEU A 18 -12.21 7.87 25.96
N SER A 19 -12.95 7.25 25.04
CA SER A 19 -12.92 7.57 23.61
C SER A 19 -13.66 8.87 23.29
N SER A 20 -13.50 9.40 22.07
CA SER A 20 -14.20 10.62 21.62
C SER A 20 -15.72 10.44 21.49
N ASP A 21 -16.17 9.19 21.32
CA ASP A 21 -17.56 8.76 21.29
C ASP A 21 -18.08 8.32 22.67
N GLU A 22 -17.42 8.77 23.74
CA GLU A 22 -17.83 8.60 25.14
C GLU A 22 -17.90 7.13 25.62
N ILE A 23 -17.11 6.24 25.02
CA ILE A 23 -17.02 4.84 25.40
C ILE A 23 -15.78 4.60 26.26
N GLU A 24 -15.98 3.93 27.40
CA GLU A 24 -14.93 3.60 28.35
C GLU A 24 -14.26 2.26 28.05
N HIS A 25 -12.93 2.27 28.00
CA HIS A 25 -12.08 1.08 27.88
C HIS A 25 -11.27 0.90 29.17
N LYS A 26 -11.65 -0.09 29.98
CA LYS A 26 -10.93 -0.42 31.21
C LYS A 26 -9.77 -1.38 30.91
N VAL A 27 -8.54 -0.90 30.99
CA VAL A 27 -7.34 -1.63 30.55
C VAL A 27 -6.22 -1.54 31.60
N HIS A 28 -5.02 -2.02 31.26
CA HIS A 28 -3.88 -2.07 32.17
C HIS A 28 -2.83 -1.03 31.80
N SER A 29 -2.52 -0.12 32.72
CA SER A 29 -1.51 0.93 32.60
C SER A 29 -0.14 0.36 32.25
N PHE A 30 0.21 -0.79 32.83
CA PHE A 30 1.44 -1.52 32.55
C PHE A 30 1.60 -1.84 31.06
N ILE A 31 0.58 -2.42 30.44
CA ILE A 31 0.64 -2.82 29.01
C ILE A 31 0.76 -1.59 28.11
N LEU A 32 0.02 -0.52 28.42
CA LEU A 32 0.11 0.73 27.68
C LEU A 32 1.52 1.36 27.79
N ARG A 33 2.12 1.37 28.98
CA ARG A 33 3.48 1.91 29.21
C ARG A 33 4.55 1.14 28.43
N GLU A 34 4.45 -0.17 28.39
CA GLU A 34 5.40 -1.01 27.66
C GLU A 34 5.24 -0.84 26.14
N ALA A 35 4.01 -0.65 25.66
CA ALA A 35 3.72 -0.56 24.23
C ALA A 35 3.85 0.85 23.64
N SER A 36 3.93 1.90 24.46
CA SER A 36 3.84 3.29 24.03
C SER A 36 4.75 4.21 24.82
N GLY A 37 5.62 4.93 24.11
CA GLY A 37 6.41 6.01 24.72
C GLY A 37 5.53 7.16 25.23
N PHE A 38 4.43 7.47 24.54
CA PHE A 38 3.50 8.50 24.98
C PHE A 38 2.85 8.16 26.32
N PHE A 39 2.29 6.96 26.47
CA PHE A 39 1.64 6.57 27.72
C PHE A 39 2.65 6.41 28.86
N ARG A 40 3.87 5.93 28.56
CA ARG A 40 4.97 5.90 29.53
C ARG A 40 5.27 7.29 30.09
N ASP A 41 5.55 8.26 29.22
CA ASP A 41 5.84 9.63 29.63
C ASP A 41 4.64 10.24 30.40
N MET A 42 3.41 9.98 29.95
CA MET A 42 2.18 10.46 30.61
C MET A 42 2.03 9.92 32.04
N PHE A 43 2.37 8.65 32.28
CA PHE A 43 2.28 8.04 33.61
C PHE A 43 3.44 8.46 34.52
N GLU A 44 4.64 8.67 33.97
CA GLU A 44 5.82 9.12 34.72
C GLU A 44 5.72 10.58 35.16
N LEU A 45 5.13 11.45 34.33
CA LEU A 45 4.94 12.88 34.62
C LEU A 45 3.88 13.17 35.69
N GLY A 46 3.23 12.14 36.25
CA GLY A 46 2.33 12.27 37.38
C GLY A 46 1.05 13.06 37.04
N LYS A 47 0.09 12.39 36.38
CA LYS A 47 -1.33 12.76 36.55
C LYS A 47 -1.92 12.01 37.75
N PRO A 48 -2.90 12.63 38.46
CA PRO A 48 -3.35 12.16 39.77
C PRO A 48 -3.92 10.77 39.66
N ASP A 49 -3.60 9.94 40.66
CA ASP A 49 -4.13 8.61 40.98
C ASP A 49 -4.97 7.95 39.85
N PRO A 50 -4.52 6.84 39.22
CA PRO A 50 -5.24 6.11 38.16
C PRO A 50 -6.73 5.83 38.46
N LYS A 51 -7.12 5.94 39.73
CA LYS A 51 -8.47 5.80 40.26
C LYS A 51 -9.36 7.04 40.18
N SER A 52 -8.85 8.23 39.83
CA SER A 52 -9.59 9.50 40.03
C SER A 52 -10.19 10.12 38.77
N ALA A 53 -9.69 9.82 37.57
CA ALA A 53 -10.27 10.33 36.33
C ALA A 53 -9.88 9.49 35.09
N PRO A 54 -10.78 9.26 34.13
CA PRO A 54 -10.45 8.64 32.84
C PRO A 54 -9.42 9.45 32.05
N VAL A 55 -8.58 8.75 31.28
CA VAL A 55 -7.72 9.35 30.27
C VAL A 55 -8.56 9.60 29.01
N VAL A 56 -8.89 10.86 28.76
CA VAL A 56 -9.67 11.26 27.58
C VAL A 56 -8.78 11.24 26.33
N LEU A 57 -9.19 10.47 25.32
CA LEU A 57 -8.55 10.33 24.02
C LEU A 57 -9.38 11.03 22.94
N ALA A 58 -8.73 11.44 21.84
CA ALA A 58 -9.41 12.13 20.74
C ALA A 58 -9.95 11.15 19.66
N GLU A 59 -9.63 9.88 19.81
CA GLU A 59 -9.90 8.81 18.86
C GLU A 59 -11.20 8.10 19.24
N SER A 60 -11.89 7.58 18.22
CA SER A 60 -13.10 6.79 18.41
C SER A 60 -12.78 5.42 19.00
N THR A 61 -13.81 4.77 19.54
CA THR A 61 -13.78 3.38 20.00
C THR A 61 -13.22 2.42 18.96
N GLU A 62 -13.49 2.65 17.68
CA GLU A 62 -12.97 1.83 16.57
C GLU A 62 -11.44 1.86 16.50
N ILE A 63 -10.85 3.05 16.54
CA ILE A 63 -9.39 3.24 16.49
C ILE A 63 -8.75 2.73 17.77
N ILE A 64 -9.34 3.01 18.93
CA ILE A 64 -8.85 2.54 20.23
C ILE A 64 -8.90 1.01 20.30
N ASN A 65 -9.98 0.38 19.85
CA ASN A 65 -10.09 -1.07 19.77
C ASN A 65 -9.09 -1.67 18.78
N PHE A 66 -8.82 -1.01 17.65
CA PHE A 66 -7.77 -1.44 16.74
C PHE A 66 -6.41 -1.47 17.44
N ILE A 67 -6.06 -0.45 18.21
CA ILE A 67 -4.80 -0.44 18.95
C ILE A 67 -4.81 -1.51 20.04
N LEU A 68 -5.85 -1.53 20.88
CA LEU A 68 -5.95 -2.42 22.03
C LEU A 68 -5.98 -3.90 21.64
N SER A 69 -6.57 -4.28 20.51
CA SER A 69 -6.56 -5.68 20.05
C SER A 69 -5.15 -6.22 19.77
N HIS A 70 -4.24 -5.35 19.30
CA HIS A 70 -2.85 -5.72 19.06
C HIS A 70 -2.06 -5.81 20.38
N LEU A 71 -2.43 -5.00 21.37
CA LEU A 71 -1.84 -5.04 22.72
C LEU A 71 -2.39 -6.17 23.58
N TYR A 72 -3.63 -6.60 23.29
CA TYR A 72 -4.35 -7.66 23.99
C TYR A 72 -4.85 -8.74 23.01
N PRO A 73 -3.96 -9.60 22.47
CA PRO A 73 -4.31 -10.53 21.39
C PRO A 73 -5.35 -11.62 21.74
N ARG A 74 -5.77 -11.72 23.01
CA ARG A 74 -6.70 -12.76 23.49
C ARG A 74 -8.18 -12.39 23.34
N SER A 75 -8.49 -11.11 23.09
CA SER A 75 -9.86 -10.57 23.17
C SER A 75 -10.12 -9.57 22.04
N SER A 76 -10.03 -9.98 20.78
CA SER A 76 -10.24 -9.03 19.67
C SER A 76 -11.65 -9.14 19.08
N PRO A 77 -12.47 -8.08 19.12
CA PRO A 77 -13.55 -7.92 18.15
C PRO A 77 -12.97 -7.81 16.72
N PRO A 78 -13.81 -7.90 15.67
CA PRO A 78 -13.37 -7.73 14.29
C PRO A 78 -12.60 -6.42 14.14
N LEU A 79 -11.40 -6.49 13.55
CA LEU A 79 -10.63 -5.30 13.28
C LEU A 79 -11.20 -4.60 12.06
N ALA A 80 -11.54 -3.33 12.21
CA ALA A 80 -11.73 -2.46 11.06
C ALA A 80 -10.45 -2.47 10.21
N PRO A 81 -10.58 -2.43 8.87
CA PRO A 81 -9.41 -2.26 8.03
C PRO A 81 -8.69 -0.97 8.41
N PRO A 82 -7.35 -0.96 8.46
CA PRO A 82 -6.61 0.26 8.72
C PRO A 82 -7.05 1.41 7.80
N ASN A 83 -7.01 2.62 8.32
CA ASN A 83 -7.28 3.85 7.59
C ASN A 83 -6.28 4.92 8.07
N HIS A 84 -6.28 6.09 7.43
CA HIS A 84 -5.35 7.17 7.79
C HIS A 84 -5.44 7.58 9.27
N ALA A 85 -6.63 7.52 9.88
CA ALA A 85 -6.82 7.87 11.29
C ALA A 85 -6.09 6.90 12.22
N ILE A 86 -6.05 5.61 11.89
CA ILE A 86 -5.26 4.61 12.61
C ILE A 86 -3.76 4.92 12.49
N PHE A 87 -3.25 5.22 11.29
CA PHE A 87 -1.83 5.60 11.15
C PHE A 87 -1.48 6.85 11.98
N ASN A 88 -2.34 7.87 11.97
CA ASN A 88 -2.18 9.07 12.80
C ASN A 88 -2.15 8.72 14.29
N ALA A 89 -3.07 7.86 14.76
CA ALA A 89 -3.12 7.45 16.16
C ALA A 89 -1.85 6.68 16.58
N VAL A 90 -1.35 5.79 15.72
CA VAL A 90 -0.12 5.01 15.96
C VAL A 90 1.10 5.92 16.12
N GLU A 91 1.23 6.95 15.28
CA GLU A 91 2.28 7.97 15.39
C GLU A 91 2.09 8.84 16.63
N LYS A 92 0.87 9.36 16.86
CA LYS A 92 0.51 10.21 18.02
C LYS A 92 0.83 9.53 19.34
N TYR A 93 0.45 8.26 19.48
CA TYR A 93 0.70 7.46 20.67
C TYR A 93 2.08 6.82 20.68
N ARG A 94 2.94 7.07 19.69
CA ARG A 94 4.31 6.52 19.61
C ARG A 94 4.31 5.03 19.95
N LEU A 95 3.46 4.26 19.27
CA LEU A 95 3.30 2.84 19.54
C LEU A 95 4.51 2.05 19.03
N GLU A 96 5.17 1.34 19.95
CA GLU A 96 6.35 0.51 19.70
C GLU A 96 5.94 -0.97 19.64
N CYS A 97 4.85 -1.27 18.92
CA CYS A 97 4.26 -2.61 18.83
C CYS A 97 4.48 -3.23 17.45
N TYR A 98 5.24 -4.33 17.38
CA TYR A 98 5.59 -4.96 16.10
C TYR A 98 4.36 -5.48 15.34
N THR A 99 3.34 -5.96 16.05
CA THR A 99 2.11 -6.49 15.42
C THR A 99 1.34 -5.37 14.74
N VAL A 100 1.23 -4.19 15.38
CA VAL A 100 0.63 -2.99 14.77
C VAL A 100 1.40 -2.60 13.52
N ALA A 101 2.73 -2.49 13.61
CA ALA A 101 3.57 -2.12 12.47
C ALA A 101 3.43 -3.11 11.29
N ALA A 102 3.39 -4.42 11.57
CA ALA A 102 3.20 -5.46 10.57
C ALA A 102 1.81 -5.40 9.93
N THR A 103 0.74 -5.17 10.70
CA THR A 103 -0.62 -5.01 10.19
C THR A 103 -0.73 -3.80 9.27
N LEU A 104 -0.14 -2.66 9.65
CA LEU A 104 -0.12 -1.45 8.81
C LEU A 104 0.65 -1.67 7.51
N ALA A 105 1.83 -2.32 7.57
CA ALA A 105 2.61 -2.64 6.37
C ALA A 105 1.82 -3.56 5.42
N SER A 106 1.23 -4.63 5.95
CA SER A 106 0.39 -5.58 5.19
C SER A 106 -0.82 -4.89 4.56
N TYR A 107 -1.44 -3.94 5.29
CA TYR A 107 -2.52 -3.13 4.74
C TYR A 107 -2.04 -2.29 3.54
N LEU A 108 -0.88 -1.62 3.63
CA LEU A 108 -0.37 -0.82 2.50
C LEU A 108 -0.08 -1.68 1.27
N GLU A 109 0.42 -2.90 1.47
CA GLU A 109 0.69 -3.84 0.37
C GLU A 109 -0.59 -4.33 -0.31
N SER A 110 -1.61 -4.67 0.49
CA SER A 110 -2.89 -5.21 0.03
C SER A 110 -3.92 -4.16 -0.36
N GLN A 111 -3.70 -2.88 -0.03
CA GLN A 111 -4.61 -1.78 -0.30
C GLN A 111 -4.93 -1.72 -1.80
N PRO A 112 -6.19 -1.89 -2.24
CA PRO A 112 -6.55 -1.95 -3.66
C PRO A 112 -6.15 -0.69 -4.43
N HIS A 113 -6.17 0.46 -3.78
CA HIS A 113 -5.89 1.73 -4.39
C HIS A 113 -4.42 2.18 -4.24
N PRO A 114 -3.62 2.17 -5.31
CA PRO A 114 -2.19 2.40 -5.20
C PRO A 114 -1.82 3.81 -4.76
N LEU A 115 -2.60 4.84 -5.10
CA LEU A 115 -2.35 6.21 -4.63
C LEU A 115 -2.60 6.38 -3.13
N ARG A 116 -3.62 5.72 -2.57
CA ARG A 116 -3.88 5.71 -1.11
C ARG A 116 -2.73 5.06 -0.36
N ALA A 117 -2.32 3.88 -0.81
CA ALA A 117 -1.18 3.17 -0.26
C ALA A 117 0.10 4.01 -0.34
N TRP A 118 0.35 4.65 -1.49
CA TRP A 118 1.50 5.50 -1.70
C TRP A 118 1.50 6.72 -0.77
N ALA A 119 0.38 7.42 -0.65
CA ALA A 119 0.29 8.63 0.17
C ALA A 119 0.51 8.34 1.65
N LEU A 120 -0.12 7.29 2.18
CA LEU A 120 0.12 6.81 3.54
C LEU A 120 1.58 6.37 3.74
N ALA A 121 2.14 5.62 2.79
CA ALA A 121 3.51 5.15 2.88
C ALA A 121 4.54 6.30 2.86
N VAL A 122 4.26 7.38 2.11
CA VAL A 122 5.06 8.61 2.13
C VAL A 122 4.94 9.30 3.48
N ARG A 123 3.72 9.52 3.98
CA ARG A 123 3.47 10.26 5.22
C ARG A 123 4.04 9.59 6.46
N PHE A 124 3.91 8.26 6.55
CA PHE A 124 4.26 7.48 7.75
C PHE A 124 5.57 6.71 7.60
N GLY A 125 6.33 6.92 6.52
CA GLY A 125 7.70 6.41 6.40
C GLY A 125 7.81 4.90 6.12
N TYR A 126 7.02 4.38 5.19
CA TYR A 126 7.10 2.98 4.74
C TYR A 126 7.75 2.90 3.34
N PRO A 127 9.10 2.92 3.22
CA PRO A 127 9.78 3.09 1.93
C PRO A 127 9.50 1.96 0.93
N GLU A 128 9.42 0.72 1.40
CA GLU A 128 9.14 -0.43 0.53
C GLU A 128 7.68 -0.45 0.06
N ALA A 129 6.74 -0.16 0.96
CA ALA A 129 5.33 -0.01 0.60
C ALA A 129 5.12 1.16 -0.38
N ARG A 130 5.83 2.28 -0.18
CA ARG A 130 5.83 3.43 -1.09
C ARG A 130 6.27 3.04 -2.50
N LYS A 131 7.39 2.32 -2.63
CA LYS A 131 7.88 1.81 -3.93
C LYS A 131 6.87 0.86 -4.56
N ALA A 132 6.36 -0.09 -3.79
CA ALA A 132 5.40 -1.08 -4.27
C ALA A 132 4.11 -0.42 -4.78
N ALA A 133 3.58 0.54 -4.02
CA ALA A 133 2.40 1.32 -4.39
C ALA A 133 2.63 2.16 -5.65
N MET A 134 3.76 2.86 -5.78
CA MET A 134 4.11 3.60 -6.99
C MET A 134 4.21 2.69 -8.23
N ARG A 135 4.86 1.53 -8.11
CA ARG A 135 4.92 0.54 -9.20
C ARG A 135 3.52 0.09 -9.62
N ARG A 136 2.62 -0.14 -8.67
CA ARG A 136 1.22 -0.49 -8.94
C ARG A 136 0.47 0.66 -9.62
N TYR A 137 0.67 1.91 -9.19
CA TYR A 137 0.09 3.10 -9.82
C TYR A 137 0.53 3.25 -11.28
N ILE A 138 1.82 3.06 -11.58
CA ILE A 138 2.35 3.12 -12.96
C ILE A 138 1.77 2.01 -13.83
N ARG A 139 1.60 0.80 -13.28
CA ARG A 139 1.08 -0.38 -13.99
C ARG A 139 -0.42 -0.36 -14.22
N GLY A 140 -1.17 0.26 -13.32
CA GLY A 140 -2.63 0.27 -13.37
C GLY A 140 -3.12 0.99 -14.62
N SER A 141 -4.19 0.49 -15.22
CA SER A 141 -5.05 1.30 -16.11
C SER A 141 -5.88 2.30 -15.31
N ASP A 142 -5.95 2.10 -13.98
CA ASP A 142 -6.74 2.91 -13.06
C ASP A 142 -6.27 4.35 -13.10
N ASP A 143 -7.02 5.13 -13.87
CA ASP A 143 -7.14 6.54 -13.66
C ASP A 143 -8.13 6.67 -12.50
N TYR A 144 -7.66 7.14 -11.35
CA TYR A 144 -8.51 7.43 -10.19
C TYR A 144 -9.64 8.41 -10.55
N LEU A 145 -9.47 9.15 -11.65
CA LEU A 145 -10.45 10.04 -12.27
C LEU A 145 -11.57 9.30 -13.03
N SER A 146 -11.48 7.98 -13.18
CA SER A 146 -12.41 7.17 -13.98
C SER A 146 -13.29 6.21 -13.18
N SER A 147 -13.03 6.03 -11.88
CA SER A 147 -13.91 5.25 -10.99
C SER A 147 -15.18 6.01 -10.63
N ALA A 148 -16.29 5.28 -10.47
CA ALA A 148 -17.60 5.84 -10.09
C ALA A 148 -17.60 6.57 -8.72
N ASP A 149 -16.57 6.34 -7.90
CA ASP A 149 -16.27 7.14 -6.72
C ASP A 149 -15.23 8.20 -7.12
N SER A 150 -15.74 9.38 -7.49
CA SER A 150 -14.93 10.52 -7.96
C SER A 150 -14.29 11.31 -6.82
N SER A 151 -14.37 10.83 -5.59
CA SER A 151 -13.81 11.52 -4.42
C SER A 151 -12.29 11.35 -4.40
N ILE A 152 -11.58 12.47 -4.27
CA ILE A 152 -10.12 12.46 -4.07
C ILE A 152 -9.87 11.79 -2.72
N PRO A 153 -9.03 10.75 -2.63
CA PRO A 153 -8.74 10.13 -1.35
C PRO A 153 -8.17 11.13 -0.36
N GLU A 154 -8.75 11.17 0.85
CA GLU A 154 -8.30 12.02 1.96
C GLU A 154 -6.81 11.81 2.26
N GLU A 155 -6.28 10.60 1.99
CA GLU A 155 -4.87 10.31 2.20
C GLU A 155 -3.92 11.18 1.34
N LEU A 156 -4.40 11.70 0.20
CA LEU A 156 -3.61 12.60 -0.63
C LEU A 156 -3.42 13.99 0.00
N GLU A 157 -4.21 14.37 1.00
CA GLU A 157 -4.00 15.62 1.74
C GLU A 157 -2.70 15.60 2.55
N TYR A 158 -2.18 14.42 2.89
CA TYR A 158 -0.92 14.27 3.62
C TYR A 158 0.33 14.44 2.76
N VAL A 159 0.18 14.54 1.43
CA VAL A 159 1.32 14.70 0.51
C VAL A 159 1.26 16.04 -0.19
N THR A 160 2.44 16.64 -0.40
CA THR A 160 2.52 17.93 -1.11
C THR A 160 2.01 17.78 -2.54
N GLY A 161 1.36 18.83 -3.08
CA GLY A 161 0.97 18.85 -4.49
C GLY A 161 2.15 18.58 -5.42
N GLY A 162 3.35 19.10 -5.10
CA GLY A 162 4.57 18.81 -5.86
C GLY A 162 4.93 17.32 -5.91
N ALA A 163 4.70 16.56 -4.83
CA ALA A 163 4.91 15.11 -4.82
C ALA A 163 3.91 14.37 -5.72
N VAL A 164 2.66 14.83 -5.74
CA VAL A 164 1.62 14.28 -6.64
C VAL A 164 1.95 14.59 -8.10
N PHE A 165 2.33 15.83 -8.43
CA PHE A 165 2.73 16.21 -9.79
C PHE A 165 3.90 15.38 -10.30
N ARG A 166 4.89 15.13 -9.43
CA ARG A 166 6.02 14.23 -9.69
C ARG A 166 5.56 12.80 -9.98
N ALA A 167 4.70 12.22 -9.13
CA ALA A 167 4.11 10.89 -9.35
C ALA A 167 3.40 10.77 -10.72
N VAL A 168 2.62 11.79 -11.10
CA VAL A 168 1.91 11.85 -12.39
C VAL A 168 2.90 11.99 -13.56
N ALA A 169 3.93 12.85 -13.41
CA ALA A 169 4.97 13.03 -14.42
C ALA A 169 5.72 11.72 -14.69
N ILE A 170 6.16 11.02 -13.64
CA ILE A 170 6.79 9.69 -13.74
C ILE A 170 5.90 8.74 -14.53
N ARG A 171 4.61 8.64 -14.17
CA ARG A 171 3.68 7.73 -14.85
C ARG A 171 3.56 8.08 -16.33
N LYS A 172 3.42 9.37 -16.67
CA LYS A 172 3.34 9.83 -18.06
C LYS A 172 4.60 9.51 -18.86
N GLU A 173 5.77 9.86 -18.33
CA GLU A 173 7.07 9.59 -18.96
C GLU A 173 7.32 8.09 -19.14
N THR A 174 6.93 7.29 -18.15
CA THR A 174 7.03 5.83 -18.22
C THR A 174 6.13 5.25 -19.30
N ILE A 175 4.88 5.71 -19.40
CA ILE A 175 3.93 5.30 -20.44
C ILE A 175 4.44 5.70 -21.83
N GLU A 176 5.02 6.89 -21.98
CA GLU A 176 5.57 7.36 -23.23
C GLU A 176 6.82 6.56 -23.66
N ALA A 177 7.74 6.30 -22.73
CA ALA A 177 8.91 5.46 -22.97
C ALA A 177 8.50 4.04 -23.36
N ALA A 178 7.56 3.43 -22.63
CA ALA A 178 6.99 2.13 -22.96
C ALA A 178 6.35 2.17 -24.36
N SER A 179 5.57 3.20 -24.68
CA SER A 179 4.93 3.35 -26.00
C SER A 179 5.95 3.46 -27.14
N LYS A 180 7.08 4.15 -26.92
CA LYS A 180 8.15 4.29 -27.92
C LYS A 180 8.77 2.94 -28.27
N VAL A 181 9.05 2.12 -27.26
CA VAL A 181 9.56 0.74 -27.44
C VAL A 181 8.51 -0.09 -28.17
N MET A 182 7.26 -0.02 -27.74
CA MET A 182 6.19 -0.79 -28.37
C MET A 182 6.04 -0.44 -29.86
N ARG A 183 6.40 0.79 -30.26
CA ARG A 183 6.48 1.19 -31.68
C ARG A 183 7.75 0.68 -32.38
N SER A 184 8.90 0.56 -31.70
CA SER A 184 10.16 0.08 -32.29
C SER A 184 10.15 -1.41 -32.63
N ILE A 185 9.25 -2.21 -32.03
CA ILE A 185 9.08 -3.63 -32.35
C ILE A 185 8.68 -3.81 -33.82
N PRO A 186 9.48 -4.53 -34.65
CA PRO A 186 9.15 -4.74 -36.06
C PRO A 186 7.83 -5.49 -36.29
N ASP A 187 7.09 -5.13 -37.34
CA ASP A 187 5.74 -5.65 -37.62
C ASP A 187 5.68 -7.17 -37.78
N LYS A 188 6.77 -7.80 -38.22
CA LYS A 188 6.88 -9.27 -38.29
C LYS A 188 6.74 -9.97 -36.92
N TYR A 189 6.85 -9.22 -35.83
CA TYR A 189 6.62 -9.70 -34.46
C TYR A 189 5.26 -9.23 -33.88
N ARG A 190 4.47 -8.46 -34.63
CA ARG A 190 3.09 -8.09 -34.27
C ARG A 190 2.11 -9.15 -34.79
N CYS A 191 1.04 -9.41 -34.05
CA CYS A 191 -0.01 -10.30 -34.53
C CYS A 191 -0.98 -9.53 -35.43
N THR A 192 -1.16 -10.01 -36.64
CA THR A 192 -1.99 -9.39 -37.69
C THR A 192 -3.48 -9.73 -37.59
N ASN A 193 -3.91 -10.54 -36.62
CA ASN A 193 -5.31 -10.92 -36.45
C ASN A 193 -6.07 -9.78 -35.77
N SER A 194 -7.05 -9.18 -36.43
CA SER A 194 -7.84 -8.04 -35.93
C SER A 194 -8.63 -8.30 -34.64
N ARG A 195 -8.83 -9.56 -34.23
CA ARG A 195 -9.41 -9.91 -32.91
C ARG A 195 -8.37 -9.99 -31.79
N CYS A 196 -7.10 -10.11 -32.12
CA CYS A 196 -6.00 -9.96 -31.18
C CYS A 196 -5.59 -8.50 -31.31
N SER A 197 -5.85 -7.67 -30.31
CA SER A 197 -5.59 -6.22 -30.33
C SER A 197 -4.17 -5.88 -30.82
N GLY A 198 -3.88 -5.80 -32.14
CA GLY A 198 -2.58 -5.48 -32.77
C GLY A 198 -1.31 -6.24 -32.29
N TRP A 199 -1.42 -7.08 -31.28
CA TRP A 199 -0.35 -7.63 -30.45
C TRP A 199 -0.62 -9.12 -30.31
N GLY A 200 0.40 -9.97 -30.47
CA GLY A 200 0.25 -11.41 -30.29
C GLY A 200 -0.18 -11.75 -28.87
N PRO A 201 -0.91 -12.85 -28.64
CA PRO A 201 -1.36 -13.20 -27.30
C PRO A 201 -0.22 -13.47 -26.33
N ASP A 202 1.00 -13.76 -26.81
CA ASP A 202 2.19 -13.86 -25.96
C ASP A 202 2.80 -12.49 -25.65
N LEU A 203 2.62 -11.47 -26.50
CA LEU A 203 2.93 -10.07 -26.15
C LEU A 203 1.82 -9.47 -25.28
N HIS A 204 0.58 -9.91 -25.42
CA HIS A 204 -0.54 -9.54 -24.55
C HIS A 204 -0.43 -10.23 -23.18
N LYS A 205 0.02 -11.49 -23.14
CA LYS A 205 0.43 -12.18 -21.91
C LYS A 205 1.74 -11.65 -21.37
N ALA A 206 2.73 -11.29 -22.21
CA ALA A 206 3.95 -10.64 -21.74
C ALA A 206 3.63 -9.26 -21.21
N MET A 207 2.73 -8.48 -21.79
CA MET A 207 2.26 -7.20 -21.25
C MET A 207 1.38 -7.38 -20.01
N GLY A 208 0.53 -8.41 -20.00
CA GLY A 208 -0.29 -8.83 -18.87
C GLY A 208 0.51 -9.51 -17.74
N SER A 209 1.73 -10.00 -18.00
CA SER A 209 2.72 -10.52 -17.05
C SER A 209 3.87 -9.52 -16.80
N LEU A 210 4.00 -8.50 -17.63
CA LEU A 210 4.61 -7.19 -17.38
C LEU A 210 3.62 -6.30 -16.58
N SER A 211 2.57 -6.90 -16.01
CA SER A 211 2.11 -6.58 -14.65
C SER A 211 3.30 -6.72 -13.68
N LEU A 212 4.22 -5.76 -13.78
CA LEU A 212 5.63 -6.07 -13.93
C LEU A 212 6.26 -6.99 -12.90
N PHE A 213 5.88 -7.14 -11.65
CA PHE A 213 6.55 -8.09 -10.73
C PHE A 213 5.67 -8.30 -9.51
N GLY A 214 5.28 -9.56 -9.27
CA GLY A 214 5.18 -10.13 -7.94
C GLY A 214 6.44 -10.96 -7.71
N SER A 215 7.13 -10.71 -6.59
CA SER A 215 8.40 -11.31 -6.14
C SER A 215 9.71 -10.76 -6.73
N PRO A 216 10.82 -10.73 -5.95
CA PRO A 216 12.08 -10.05 -6.30
C PRO A 216 12.96 -10.83 -7.30
N SER A 217 12.41 -11.80 -8.02
CA SER A 217 13.18 -12.77 -8.79
C SER A 217 12.48 -13.22 -10.07
N VAL A 218 12.09 -12.28 -10.93
CA VAL A 218 11.94 -12.60 -12.36
C VAL A 218 13.28 -12.34 -13.01
N SER A 219 14.12 -13.35 -12.94
CA SER A 219 15.35 -13.43 -13.71
C SER A 219 15.01 -13.40 -15.20
N ILE A 220 15.93 -12.88 -16.01
CA ILE A 220 15.94 -12.90 -17.48
C ILE A 220 15.57 -14.28 -18.07
N LEU A 221 15.66 -15.35 -17.28
CA LEU A 221 15.20 -16.70 -17.58
C LEU A 221 13.68 -16.80 -17.85
N SER A 222 12.81 -16.06 -17.17
CA SER A 222 11.35 -16.18 -17.39
C SER A 222 10.92 -15.58 -18.75
N LEU A 223 11.65 -14.59 -19.26
CA LEU A 223 11.45 -14.07 -20.62
C LEU A 223 11.85 -15.11 -21.69
N LYS A 224 12.87 -15.94 -21.41
CA LYS A 224 13.18 -17.10 -22.26
C LYS A 224 12.09 -18.17 -22.22
N THR A 225 11.37 -18.32 -21.11
CA THR A 225 10.28 -19.31 -20.98
C THR A 225 8.99 -18.86 -21.67
N ILE A 226 8.71 -17.54 -21.72
CA ILE A 226 7.62 -16.96 -22.53
C ILE A 226 7.94 -17.08 -24.04
N ALA A 227 9.23 -17.10 -24.41
CA ALA A 227 9.72 -17.14 -25.79
C ALA A 227 9.40 -18.43 -26.60
N LEU A 228 8.62 -19.36 -26.04
CA LEU A 228 8.27 -20.63 -26.68
C LEU A 228 6.79 -21.01 -26.55
N GLN A 229 5.89 -20.07 -26.21
CA GLN A 229 4.46 -20.39 -26.21
C GLN A 229 3.82 -20.20 -27.58
N ARG A 230 2.96 -21.15 -27.92
CA ARG A 230 2.11 -21.15 -29.12
C ARG A 230 0.89 -20.29 -28.84
N CYS A 231 0.63 -19.31 -29.69
CA CYS A 231 -0.61 -18.54 -29.64
C CYS A 231 -1.83 -19.48 -29.66
N GLN A 232 -2.63 -19.51 -28.59
CA GLN A 232 -3.80 -20.40 -28.48
C GLN A 232 -4.91 -20.09 -29.49
N ASN A 233 -4.89 -18.90 -30.11
CA ASN A 233 -5.93 -18.44 -31.02
C ASN A 233 -5.56 -18.55 -32.52
N CYS A 234 -4.25 -18.55 -32.87
CA CYS A 234 -3.79 -18.65 -34.27
C CYS A 234 -2.67 -19.69 -34.50
N GLY A 235 -2.16 -20.33 -33.46
CA GLY A 235 -1.25 -21.45 -33.56
C GLY A 235 0.20 -21.15 -33.97
N HIS A 236 0.57 -19.88 -34.18
CA HIS A 236 1.95 -19.46 -34.52
C HIS A 236 2.88 -19.35 -33.30
N TYR A 237 4.17 -19.62 -33.52
CA TYR A 237 5.27 -19.39 -32.57
C TYR A 237 5.92 -18.03 -32.83
N VAL A 238 6.30 -17.30 -31.78
CA VAL A 238 7.11 -16.08 -31.90
C VAL A 238 8.52 -16.34 -31.37
N GLU A 239 9.50 -16.45 -32.28
CA GLU A 239 10.92 -16.57 -31.92
C GLU A 239 11.49 -15.19 -31.56
N PHE A 240 11.72 -14.97 -30.26
CA PHE A 240 12.16 -13.69 -29.69
C PHE A 240 13.70 -13.50 -29.62
N SER A 241 14.49 -14.39 -30.23
CA SER A 241 15.97 -14.41 -30.10
C SER A 241 16.71 -13.17 -30.64
N LYS A 242 16.01 -12.21 -31.25
CA LYS A 242 16.60 -10.96 -31.80
C LYS A 242 16.09 -9.65 -31.15
N VAL A 243 15.24 -9.71 -30.14
CA VAL A 243 14.67 -8.53 -29.43
C VAL A 243 15.46 -8.18 -28.15
N GLN A 244 16.66 -8.76 -27.98
CA GLN A 244 17.50 -8.59 -26.78
C GLN A 244 17.98 -7.15 -26.51
N VAL A 245 17.84 -6.22 -27.46
CA VAL A 245 18.57 -4.94 -27.40
C VAL A 245 17.85 -3.86 -26.56
N ASP A 246 16.51 -3.83 -26.50
CA ASP A 246 15.79 -2.70 -25.84
C ASP A 246 15.19 -3.04 -24.46
N LEU A 247 15.00 -4.32 -24.10
CA LEU A 247 14.36 -4.66 -22.81
C LEU A 247 15.23 -4.35 -21.59
N ALA A 248 16.55 -4.45 -21.73
CA ALA A 248 17.50 -4.07 -20.67
C ALA A 248 17.54 -2.55 -20.48
N GLU A 249 17.49 -1.78 -21.57
CA GLU A 249 17.45 -0.31 -21.54
C GLU A 249 16.13 0.19 -20.93
N ILE A 250 15.01 -0.48 -21.23
CA ILE A 250 13.70 -0.19 -20.61
C ILE A 250 13.68 -0.51 -19.13
N SER A 251 14.25 -1.65 -18.75
CA SER A 251 14.40 -2.01 -17.34
C SER A 251 15.30 -1.01 -16.62
N SER A 252 16.37 -0.53 -17.27
CA SER A 252 17.27 0.49 -16.74
C SER A 252 16.56 1.83 -16.59
N LEU A 253 15.83 2.31 -17.60
CA LEU A 253 15.08 3.57 -17.55
C LEU A 253 13.91 3.53 -16.56
N LEU A 254 13.24 2.38 -16.41
CA LEU A 254 12.22 2.15 -15.37
C LEU A 254 12.83 2.21 -13.97
N VAL A 255 13.97 1.54 -13.77
CA VAL A 255 14.66 1.52 -12.47
C VAL A 255 15.26 2.89 -12.16
N GLU A 256 15.97 3.51 -13.11
CA GLU A 256 16.56 4.85 -12.99
C GLU A 256 15.52 5.94 -12.81
N GLY A 257 14.37 5.86 -13.50
CA GLY A 257 13.26 6.79 -13.33
C GLY A 257 12.58 6.63 -11.97
N ILE A 258 12.39 5.40 -11.51
CA ILE A 258 11.88 5.09 -10.16
C ILE A 258 12.88 5.55 -9.09
N GLU A 259 14.19 5.40 -9.31
CA GLU A 259 15.25 5.74 -8.35
C GLU A 259 15.56 7.25 -8.29
N LYS A 260 15.58 7.96 -9.44
CA LYS A 260 15.78 9.42 -9.49
C LYS A 260 14.66 10.22 -8.84
N GLU A 261 13.42 9.79 -9.01
CA GLU A 261 12.24 10.46 -8.46
C GLU A 261 11.90 9.99 -7.03
N ALA A 262 12.41 8.83 -6.61
CA ALA A 262 12.22 8.34 -5.26
C ALA A 262 12.92 9.19 -4.20
N GLY A 263 13.88 10.06 -4.56
CA GLY A 263 14.68 10.80 -3.58
C GLY A 263 15.21 9.86 -2.50
N PHE A 264 15.92 8.81 -2.92
CA PHE A 264 16.94 8.22 -2.05
C PHE A 264 18.13 9.17 -2.01
#